data_AF-A0A7S2MUW4-F1
#
_entry.id   AF-A0A7S2MUW4-F1
#
_cell.length_a   1.000
_cell.length_b   1.000
_cell.length_c   1.000
_cell.angle_alpha   90.00
_cell.angle_beta   90.00
_cell.angle_gamma   90.00
#
_symmetry.space_group_name_H-M   'P 1'
#
loop_
_entity.id
_entity.type
_entity.pdbx_description
1 polymer ?
#
loop_
_entity_poly.entity_id
_entity_poly.type
_entity_poly.pdbx_seq_one_letter_code
_entity_poly.pdbx_strand_id
1 'polypeptide(L)'
;MFKLDGWPEFHKQWTAVRTRFIDDAIQARADTGGFAQIVNLGAGMDTRAYRMQCFAKFDRAFDVDMAGVNESRQKVFRDVLRAPKAHCPVISVDIDFLDEQVSVREALVGRGFDAEKPSVFFAEGLIMYLGAAGKVKFLREVSAAAAPGS
;
A
#
# COMPACT_ATOMS: atom_id res chain seq x y z
N MET A 1 -11.75 -2.19 -21.56
CA MET A 1 -11.97 -0.77 -21.26
C MET A 1 -13.46 -0.56 -21.05
N PHE A 2 -13.88 -0.09 -19.88
CA PHE A 2 -15.30 0.10 -19.55
C PHE A 2 -15.90 1.18 -20.45
N LYS A 3 -16.76 0.80 -21.41
CA LYS A 3 -17.45 1.71 -22.32
C LYS A 3 -18.77 2.15 -21.70
N LEU A 4 -18.69 2.95 -20.64
CA LEU A 4 -19.85 3.55 -19.97
C LEU A 4 -19.90 5.03 -20.35
N ASP A 5 -21.08 5.55 -20.69
CA ASP A 5 -21.25 6.99 -20.93
C ASP A 5 -20.88 7.78 -19.67
N GLY A 6 -20.13 8.87 -19.84
CA GLY A 6 -19.61 9.67 -18.72
C GLY A 6 -18.45 9.03 -17.94
N TRP A 7 -17.91 7.88 -18.38
CA TRP A 7 -16.83 7.18 -17.67
C TRP A 7 -15.62 8.06 -17.30
N PRO A 8 -15.09 8.95 -18.16
CA PRO A 8 -13.95 9.78 -17.78
C PRO A 8 -14.25 10.67 -16.56
N GLU A 9 -15.45 11.24 -16.48
CA GLU A 9 -15.81 12.15 -15.39
C GLU A 9 -16.16 11.38 -14.13
N PHE A 10 -16.93 10.30 -14.25
CA PHE A 10 -17.16 9.36 -13.15
C PHE A 10 -15.84 8.85 -12.57
N HIS A 11 -14.90 8.42 -13.41
CA HIS A 11 -13.63 7.85 -12.97
C HIS A 11 -12.76 8.88 -12.23
N LYS A 12 -12.73 10.14 -12.68
CA LYS A 12 -12.06 11.22 -11.94
C LYS A 12 -12.67 11.42 -10.56
N GLN A 13 -13.99 11.56 -10.46
CA GLN A 13 -14.69 11.78 -9.21
C GLN A 13 -14.52 10.60 -8.25
N TRP A 14 -14.72 9.38 -8.77
CA TRP A 14 -14.53 8.14 -8.02
C TRP A 14 -13.10 8.02 -7.48
N THR A 15 -12.10 8.31 -8.31
CA THR A 15 -10.69 8.26 -7.89
C THR A 15 -10.41 9.30 -6.80
N ALA A 16 -10.93 10.52 -6.95
CA ALA A 16 -10.75 11.58 -5.95
C ALA A 16 -11.40 11.21 -4.60
N VAL A 17 -12.64 10.72 -4.61
CA VAL A 17 -13.35 10.31 -3.40
C VAL A 17 -12.68 9.10 -2.73
N ARG A 18 -12.31 8.08 -3.52
CA ARG A 18 -11.60 6.90 -3.01
C ARG A 18 -10.25 7.27 -2.39
N THR A 19 -9.49 8.13 -3.06
CA THR A 19 -8.21 8.63 -2.55
C THR A 19 -8.41 9.35 -1.21
N ARG A 20 -9.34 10.31 -1.15
CA ARG A 20 -9.63 11.07 0.06
C ARG A 20 -10.11 10.19 1.22
N PHE A 21 -11.00 9.24 0.95
CA PHE A 21 -11.50 8.33 1.99
C PHE A 21 -10.36 7.56 2.66
N ILE A 22 -9.43 7.03 1.85
CA ILE A 22 -8.27 6.29 2.35
C ILE A 22 -7.28 7.23 3.06
N ASP A 23 -7.06 8.43 2.53
CA ASP A 23 -6.23 9.45 3.18
C ASP A 23 -6.76 9.81 4.57
N ASP A 24 -8.07 10.08 4.68
CA ASP A 24 -8.74 10.43 5.93
C ASP A 24 -8.63 9.26 6.94
N ALA A 25 -8.75 8.01 6.48
CA ALA A 25 -8.58 6.83 7.32
C ALA A 25 -7.12 6.66 7.81
N ILE A 26 -6.13 6.86 6.94
CA ILE A 26 -4.70 6.81 7.30
C ILE A 26 -4.38 7.93 8.31
N GLN A 27 -4.87 9.14 8.07
CA GLN A 27 -4.70 10.28 8.97
C GLN A 27 -5.30 9.97 10.35
N ALA A 28 -6.52 9.45 10.41
CA ALA A 28 -7.17 9.08 11.67
C ALA A 28 -6.37 8.03 12.45
N ARG A 29 -5.83 7.00 11.79
CA ARG A 29 -4.96 5.99 12.43
C ARG A 29 -3.63 6.58 12.90
N ALA A 30 -3.03 7.47 12.11
CA ALA A 30 -1.82 8.17 12.52
C ALA A 30 -2.08 9.10 13.73
N ASP A 31 -3.29 9.62 13.88
CA ASP A 31 -3.68 10.49 15.00
C ASP A 31 -3.98 9.74 16.29
N THR A 32 -4.44 8.48 16.24
CA THR A 32 -4.57 7.67 17.46
C THR A 32 -3.22 7.33 18.09
N GLY A 33 -2.14 7.37 17.30
CA GLY A 33 -0.83 6.88 17.71
C GLY A 33 -0.79 5.35 17.87
N GLY A 34 0.37 4.81 18.24
CA GLY A 34 0.55 3.38 18.53
C GLY A 34 0.90 2.48 17.35
N PHE A 35 0.91 3.01 16.12
CA PHE A 35 1.36 2.29 14.93
C PHE A 35 2.78 2.69 14.56
N ALA A 36 3.68 1.71 14.46
CA ALA A 36 5.06 1.97 14.08
C ALA A 36 5.24 1.96 12.55
N GLN A 37 4.40 1.20 11.84
CA GLN A 37 4.62 0.84 10.44
C GLN A 37 3.33 0.97 9.64
N ILE A 38 3.47 1.25 8.35
CA ILE A 38 2.35 1.27 7.40
C ILE A 38 2.70 0.44 6.15
N VAL A 39 1.76 -0.37 5.69
CA VAL A 39 1.93 -1.30 4.58
C VAL A 39 0.88 -1.01 3.50
N ASN A 40 1.36 -0.61 2.33
CA ASN A 40 0.57 -0.33 1.13
C ASN A 40 0.61 -1.54 0.20
N LEU A 41 -0.51 -2.27 0.13
CA LEU A 41 -0.64 -3.52 -0.62
C LEU A 41 -1.19 -3.22 -2.02
N GLY A 42 -0.38 -3.44 -3.05
CA GLY A 42 -0.66 -3.01 -4.41
C GLY A 42 -0.33 -1.53 -4.61
N ALA A 43 0.88 -1.13 -4.19
CA ALA A 43 1.28 0.27 -4.07
C ALA A 43 1.27 1.05 -5.40
N GLY A 44 1.50 0.40 -6.53
CA GLY A 44 1.47 1.01 -7.85
C GLY A 44 2.28 2.31 -7.94
N MET A 45 1.61 3.41 -8.27
CA MET A 45 2.19 4.76 -8.37
C MET A 45 1.78 5.67 -7.19
N ASP A 46 1.42 5.08 -6.05
CA ASP A 46 1.02 5.83 -4.87
C ASP A 46 2.17 6.72 -4.33
N THR A 47 1.84 7.98 -4.04
CA THR A 47 2.74 9.00 -3.52
C THR A 47 2.36 9.46 -2.11
N ARG A 48 1.45 8.77 -1.39
CA ARG A 48 0.99 9.13 -0.04
C ARG A 48 2.13 9.42 0.93
N ALA A 49 3.14 8.56 0.99
CA ALA A 49 4.32 8.76 1.84
C ALA A 49 5.13 10.03 1.55
N TYR A 50 4.90 10.66 0.39
CA TYR A 50 5.60 11.85 -0.09
C TYR A 50 4.74 13.12 -0.02
N ARG A 51 3.41 12.99 0.14
CA ARG A 51 2.48 14.13 0.17
C ARG A 51 1.70 14.27 1.49
N MET A 52 1.55 13.20 2.26
CA MET A 52 0.78 13.20 3.51
C MET A 52 1.71 13.35 4.70
N GLN A 53 1.61 14.50 5.39
CA GLN A 53 2.48 14.83 6.53
C GLN A 53 2.37 13.82 7.68
N CYS A 54 1.22 13.17 7.87
CA CYS A 54 1.04 12.16 8.91
C CYS A 54 1.96 10.95 8.76
N PHE A 55 2.54 10.72 7.58
CA PHE A 55 3.53 9.65 7.40
C PHE A 55 4.80 9.87 8.23
N ALA A 56 5.09 11.10 8.66
CA ALA A 56 6.18 11.39 9.59
C ALA A 56 5.98 10.77 10.98
N LYS A 57 4.78 10.26 11.29
CA LYS A 57 4.47 9.54 12.55
C LYS A 57 4.80 8.05 12.49
N PHE A 58 5.10 7.50 11.31
CA PHE A 58 5.52 6.10 11.17
C PHE A 58 7.05 6.00 11.09
N ASP A 59 7.61 4.93 11.65
CA ASP A 59 9.05 4.62 11.57
C ASP A 59 9.46 4.28 10.13
N ARG A 60 8.54 3.68 9.36
CA ARG A 60 8.74 3.24 7.98
C ARG A 60 7.43 2.91 7.28
N ALA A 61 7.42 3.05 5.96
CA ALA A 61 6.37 2.59 5.07
C ALA A 61 6.89 1.45 4.18
N PHE A 62 6.04 0.46 3.91
CA PHE A 62 6.30 -0.63 2.99
C PHE A 62 5.37 -0.51 1.80
N ASP A 63 5.94 -0.31 0.61
CA ASP A 63 5.19 -0.34 -0.64
C ASP A 63 5.37 -1.72 -1.28
N VAL A 64 4.28 -2.47 -1.32
CA VAL A 64 4.24 -3.86 -1.73
C VAL A 64 3.59 -3.96 -3.09
N ASP A 65 4.30 -4.50 -4.07
CA ASP A 65 3.77 -4.73 -5.42
C ASP A 65 4.63 -5.77 -6.16
N MET A 66 4.25 -6.13 -7.38
CA MET A 66 5.07 -6.97 -8.25
C MET A 66 6.40 -6.29 -8.57
N ALA A 67 7.48 -7.07 -8.73
CA ALA A 67 8.82 -6.55 -9.01
C ALA A 67 8.86 -5.57 -10.20
N GLY A 68 8.21 -5.91 -11.31
CA GLY A 68 8.16 -5.03 -12.49
C GLY A 68 7.41 -3.70 -12.24
N VAL A 69 6.43 -3.68 -11.34
CA VAL A 69 5.72 -2.45 -10.94
C VAL A 69 6.62 -1.59 -10.05
N ASN A 70 7.30 -2.21 -9.07
CA ASN A 70 8.26 -1.52 -8.22
C ASN A 70 9.42 -0.92 -9.02
N GLU A 71 10.00 -1.66 -9.98
CA GLU A 71 11.03 -1.16 -10.89
C GLU A 71 10.55 0.05 -11.69
N SER A 72 9.34 -0.05 -12.27
CA SER A 72 8.72 1.03 -13.04
C SER A 72 8.49 2.27 -12.18
N ARG A 73 7.96 2.08 -10.97
CA ARG A 73 7.75 3.15 -10.00
C ARG A 73 9.06 3.83 -9.63
N GLN A 74 10.10 3.06 -9.28
CA GLN A 74 11.40 3.64 -8.93
C GLN A 74 11.98 4.47 -10.07
N LYS A 75 11.82 4.03 -11.32
CA LYS A 75 12.21 4.82 -12.50
C LYS A 75 11.45 6.14 -12.59
N VAL A 76 10.12 6.12 -12.45
CA VAL A 76 9.29 7.34 -12.47
C VAL A 76 9.68 8.29 -11.33
N PHE A 77 9.91 7.76 -10.12
CA PHE A 77 10.26 8.57 -8.96
C PHE A 77 11.61 9.26 -9.11
N ARG A 78 12.60 8.57 -9.69
CA ARG A 78 13.91 9.17 -9.99
C ARG A 78 13.83 10.16 -11.14
N ASP A 79 13.29 9.74 -12.28
CA ASP A 79 13.46 10.46 -13.55
C ASP A 79 12.42 11.57 -13.74
N VAL A 80 11.18 11.36 -13.28
CA VAL A 80 10.05 12.28 -13.48
C VAL A 80 9.81 13.13 -12.24
N LEU A 81 9.70 12.49 -11.07
CA LEU A 81 9.43 13.20 -9.82
C LEU A 81 10.69 13.80 -9.17
N ARG A 82 11.87 13.57 -9.77
CA ARG A 82 13.17 14.10 -9.34
C ARG A 82 13.53 13.75 -7.90
N ALA A 83 13.33 12.47 -7.54
CA ALA A 83 13.64 11.90 -6.22
C ALA A 83 12.99 12.68 -5.06
N PRO A 84 11.64 12.69 -4.97
CA PRO A 84 10.94 13.40 -3.91
C PRO A 84 11.30 12.82 -2.54
N LYS A 85 11.37 13.69 -1.53
CA LYS A 85 11.63 13.26 -0.16
C LYS A 85 10.35 12.74 0.50
N ALA A 86 10.35 11.48 0.92
CA ALA A 86 9.29 10.93 1.73
C ALA A 86 9.33 11.46 3.17
N HIS A 87 8.19 11.44 3.86
CA HIS A 87 8.08 11.84 5.26
C HIS A 87 8.66 10.81 6.24
N CYS A 88 8.80 9.56 5.83
CA CYS A 88 9.49 8.48 6.53
C CYS A 88 10.21 7.57 5.51
N PRO A 89 11.10 6.65 5.93
CA PRO A 89 11.70 5.66 5.04
C PRO A 89 10.64 4.83 4.30
N VAL A 90 10.76 4.71 2.97
CA VAL A 90 9.87 3.93 2.12
C VAL A 90 10.63 2.73 1.56
N ILE A 91 10.13 1.53 1.83
CA ILE A 91 10.80 0.26 1.51
C ILE A 91 9.95 -0.49 0.48
N SER A 92 10.53 -0.77 -0.69
CA SER A 92 9.88 -1.61 -1.70
C SER A 92 9.97 -3.10 -1.32
N VAL A 93 8.86 -3.80 -1.45
CA VAL A 93 8.75 -5.25 -1.22
C VAL A 93 8.08 -5.89 -2.42
N ASP A 94 8.75 -6.88 -3.00
CA ASP A 94 8.29 -7.54 -4.21
C ASP A 94 7.40 -8.74 -3.84
N ILE A 95 6.12 -8.68 -4.19
CA ILE A 95 5.13 -9.72 -3.95
C ILE A 95 4.18 -9.81 -5.14
N ASP A 96 3.98 -11.02 -5.67
CA ASP A 96 2.82 -11.34 -6.48
C ASP A 96 1.76 -12.01 -5.60
N PHE A 97 0.64 -11.34 -5.35
CA PHE A 97 -0.44 -11.87 -4.51
C PHE A 97 -1.19 -13.06 -5.13
N LEU A 98 -0.98 -13.34 -6.42
CA LEU A 98 -1.50 -14.53 -7.09
C LEU A 98 -0.58 -15.74 -6.93
N ASP A 99 0.67 -15.55 -6.51
CA ASP A 99 1.59 -16.64 -6.21
C ASP A 99 1.11 -17.39 -4.96
N GLU A 100 0.94 -18.71 -5.09
CA GLU A 100 0.49 -19.56 -3.99
C GLU A 100 1.54 -19.73 -2.90
N GLN A 101 2.82 -19.62 -3.24
CA GLN A 101 3.94 -19.83 -2.33
C GLN A 101 4.34 -18.56 -1.57
N VAL A 102 3.77 -17.40 -1.92
CA VAL A 102 4.16 -16.15 -1.26
C VAL A 102 3.59 -16.07 0.17
N SER A 103 4.49 -15.76 1.11
CA SER A 103 4.16 -15.33 2.46
C SER A 103 4.35 -13.82 2.59
N VAL A 104 3.27 -13.09 2.91
CA VAL A 104 3.35 -11.62 3.09
C VAL A 104 4.23 -11.28 4.29
N ARG A 105 4.12 -12.05 5.38
CA ARG A 105 4.90 -11.83 6.60
C ARG A 105 6.40 -12.00 6.34
N GLU A 106 6.81 -13.11 5.72
CA GLU A 106 8.23 -13.39 5.48
C GLU A 106 8.87 -12.37 4.53
N ALA A 107 8.16 -11.99 3.46
CA ALA A 107 8.63 -10.98 2.52
C ALA A 107 8.80 -9.60 3.19
N LEU A 108 7.85 -9.20 4.03
CA LEU A 108 7.94 -7.97 4.81
C LEU A 108 9.09 -8.01 5.82
N VAL A 109 9.19 -9.08 6.61
CA VAL A 109 10.25 -9.25 7.63
C VAL A 109 11.63 -9.26 7.00
N GLY A 110 11.79 -9.93 5.86
CA GLY A 110 13.03 -9.92 5.08
C GLY A 110 13.46 -8.53 4.59
N ARG A 111 12.56 -7.54 4.64
CA ARG A 111 12.81 -6.13 4.31
C ARG A 111 12.79 -5.22 5.54
N GLY A 112 12.82 -5.78 6.75
CA GLY A 112 12.90 -5.05 8.01
C GLY A 112 11.56 -4.62 8.60
N PHE A 113 10.46 -5.29 8.24
CA PHE A 113 9.20 -5.18 8.99
C PHE A 113 9.32 -5.85 10.36
N ASP A 114 8.88 -5.15 11.41
CA ASP A 114 8.72 -5.75 12.74
C ASP A 114 7.32 -6.34 12.86
N ALA A 115 7.23 -7.67 12.94
CA ALA A 115 5.97 -8.39 13.02
C ALA A 115 5.33 -8.38 14.42
N GLU A 116 6.02 -7.86 15.43
CA GLU A 116 5.51 -7.75 16.79
C GLU A 116 4.89 -6.36 17.05
N LYS A 117 5.00 -5.42 16.09
CA LYS A 117 4.48 -4.07 16.21
C LYS A 117 3.17 -3.87 15.45
N PRO A 118 2.15 -3.24 16.06
CA PRO A 118 0.93 -2.86 15.37
C PRO A 118 1.24 -2.01 14.13
N SER A 119 0.59 -2.36 13.02
CA SER A 119 0.87 -1.78 11.70
C SER A 119 -0.44 -1.43 10.99
N VAL A 120 -0.44 -0.33 10.23
CA VAL A 120 -1.59 0.02 9.38
C VAL A 120 -1.44 -0.68 8.04
N PHE A 121 -2.41 -1.52 7.65
CA PHE A 121 -2.47 -2.14 6.33
C PHE A 121 -3.57 -1.49 5.49
N PHE A 122 -3.28 -1.18 4.23
CA PHE A 122 -4.30 -0.73 3.28
C PHE A 122 -4.05 -1.31 1.89
N ALA A 123 -5.15 -1.49 1.14
CA ALA A 123 -5.13 -2.05 -0.21
C ALA A 123 -6.10 -1.26 -1.10
N GLU A 124 -5.60 -0.26 -1.82
CA GLU A 124 -6.40 0.53 -2.75
C GLU A 124 -6.36 -0.09 -4.14
N GLY A 125 -7.52 -0.47 -4.68
CA GLY A 125 -7.57 -0.89 -6.08
C GLY A 125 -6.89 -2.22 -6.39
N LEU A 126 -6.68 -3.09 -5.39
CA LEU A 126 -6.04 -4.40 -5.56
C LEU A 126 -7.04 -5.57 -5.57
N ILE A 127 -7.88 -5.65 -4.54
CA ILE A 127 -8.65 -6.85 -4.18
C ILE A 127 -9.59 -7.34 -5.30
N MET A 128 -10.06 -6.45 -6.16
CA MET A 128 -10.92 -6.80 -7.30
C MET A 128 -10.22 -7.68 -8.35
N TYR A 129 -8.89 -7.71 -8.39
CA TYR A 129 -8.12 -8.46 -9.38
C TYR A 129 -7.78 -9.91 -8.95
N LEU A 130 -7.99 -10.27 -7.68
CA LEU A 130 -7.47 -11.53 -7.11
C LEU A 130 -8.36 -12.77 -7.29
N GLY A 131 -9.51 -12.66 -7.97
CA GLY A 131 -10.50 -13.75 -8.02
C GLY A 131 -11.05 -14.14 -6.63
N ALA A 132 -11.89 -15.17 -6.53
CA ALA A 132 -12.52 -15.52 -5.23
C ALA A 132 -11.52 -16.16 -4.25
N ALA A 133 -10.78 -17.19 -4.69
CA ALA A 133 -9.80 -17.88 -3.86
C ALA A 133 -8.63 -16.96 -3.46
N GLY A 134 -8.14 -16.12 -4.38
CA GLY A 134 -7.06 -15.18 -4.10
C GLY A 134 -7.46 -14.11 -3.08
N LYS A 135 -8.72 -13.64 -3.06
CA LYS A 135 -9.20 -12.73 -1.99
C LYS A 135 -9.10 -13.34 -0.60
N VAL A 136 -9.52 -14.60 -0.45
CA VAL A 136 -9.45 -15.30 0.85
C VAL A 136 -8.00 -15.54 1.25
N LYS A 137 -7.14 -15.97 0.31
CA LYS A 137 -5.70 -16.11 0.56
C LYS A 137 -5.09 -14.78 0.99
N PHE A 138 -5.34 -13.70 0.25
CA PHE A 138 -4.84 -12.37 0.54
C PHE A 138 -5.20 -11.92 1.96
N LEU A 139 -6.47 -12.02 2.34
CA LEU A 139 -6.89 -11.65 3.69
C LEU A 139 -6.20 -12.49 4.76
N ARG A 140 -6.05 -13.81 4.54
CA ARG A 140 -5.32 -14.70 5.46
C ARG A 140 -3.84 -14.31 5.59
N GLU A 141 -3.16 -14.03 4.49
CA GLU A 141 -1.75 -13.62 4.49
C GLU A 141 -1.54 -12.28 5.21
N VAL A 142 -2.41 -11.31 4.96
CA VAL A 142 -2.36 -10.01 5.64
C VAL A 142 -2.65 -10.17 7.13
N SER A 143 -3.66 -10.95 7.50
CA SER A 143 -3.94 -11.26 8.92
C SER A 143 -2.79 -11.97 9.61
N ALA A 144 -2.07 -12.86 8.93
CA ALA A 144 -0.91 -13.55 9.48
C ALA A 144 0.30 -12.61 9.70
N ALA A 145 0.40 -11.53 8.94
CA ALA A 145 1.43 -10.51 9.10
C ALA A 145 1.09 -9.45 10.16
N ALA A 146 -0.17 -9.32 10.55
CA ALA A 146 -0.67 -8.27 11.42
C ALA A 146 -0.54 -8.62 12.91
N ALA A 147 0.21 -7.80 13.66
CA ALA A 147 0.25 -7.90 15.11
C ALA A 147 -1.09 -7.50 15.76
N PRO A 148 -1.41 -7.95 16.98
CA PRO A 148 -2.60 -7.50 17.70
C PRO A 148 -2.71 -5.97 17.77
N GLY A 149 -3.88 -5.43 17.41
CA GLY A 149 -4.14 -3.99 17.38
C GLY A 149 -3.87 -3.30 16.02
N SER A 150 -3.36 -4.03 15.03
CA SER A 150 -3.29 -3.61 13.62
C SER A 150 -4.67 -3.42 12.98
#